data_AF-A0A6V7KLW0-F1
#
_entry.id   AF-A0A6V7KLW0-F1
#
_cell.length_a   1.000
_cell.length_b   1.000
_cell.length_c   1.000
_cell.angle_alpha   90.00
_cell.angle_beta   90.00
_cell.angle_gamma   90.00
#
_symmetry.space_group_name_H-M   'P 1'
#
loop_
_entity.id
_entity.type
_entity.pdbx_description
1 polymer ?
#
loop_
_entity_poly.entity_id
_entity_poly.type
_entity_poly.pdbx_seq_one_letter_code
_entity_poly.pdbx_strand_id
1 'polypeptide(L)'
;MHRRQKGNRHLPVYWWSEDINKLRAESLRARRQVQRDRGKPCFLQLEVVFKEIRRSLRKAIGDSKRRSWIEFIEEVNNDRWGTPYKVVMSKRNGYQQPTCPDQL
;
A
#
# COMPACT_ATOMS: atom_id res chain seq x y z
N MET A 1 -30.03 -8.53 5.94
CA MET A 1 -29.51 -7.81 4.75
C MET A 1 -28.13 -8.36 4.39
N HIS A 2 -27.99 -9.07 3.27
CA HIS A 2 -26.71 -9.60 2.81
C HIS A 2 -25.91 -8.50 2.13
N ARG A 3 -24.85 -8.01 2.78
CA ARG A 3 -23.93 -7.04 2.18
C ARG A 3 -23.20 -7.73 1.03
N ARG A 4 -23.63 -7.48 -0.22
CA ARG A 4 -22.90 -7.88 -1.43
C ARG A 4 -21.49 -7.29 -1.36
N GLN A 5 -20.49 -8.12 -1.08
CA GLN A 5 -19.09 -7.73 -1.25
C GLN A 5 -18.80 -7.71 -2.75
N LYS A 6 -18.70 -6.51 -3.34
CA LYS A 6 -18.05 -6.37 -4.64
C LYS A 6 -16.59 -6.80 -4.44
N GLY A 7 -16.22 -7.95 -5.01
CA GLY A 7 -14.83 -8.39 -5.07
C GLY A 7 -13.99 -7.28 -5.70
N ASN A 8 -12.88 -6.94 -5.06
CA ASN A 8 -12.00 -5.89 -5.55
C ASN A 8 -11.33 -6.40 -6.83
N ARG A 9 -11.74 -5.90 -8.00
CA ARG A 9 -11.17 -6.28 -9.31
C ARG A 9 -9.78 -5.69 -9.54
N HIS A 10 -9.29 -4.87 -8.61
CA HIS A 10 -7.98 -4.27 -8.68
C HIS A 10 -6.92 -5.23 -8.14
N LEU A 11 -5.85 -5.39 -8.90
CA LEU A 11 -4.62 -6.03 -8.44
C LEU A 11 -4.20 -5.44 -7.09
N PRO A 12 -3.67 -6.26 -6.16
CA PRO A 12 -3.10 -5.75 -4.92
C PRO A 12 -2.10 -4.64 -5.23
N VAL A 13 -2.18 -3.55 -4.48
CA VAL A 13 -1.25 -2.43 -4.67
C VAL A 13 0.16 -2.94 -4.40
N TYR A 14 1.14 -2.52 -5.20
CA TYR A 14 2.51 -3.06 -5.20
C TYR A 14 3.22 -3.08 -3.83
N TRP A 15 2.85 -2.19 -2.90
CA TRP A 15 3.41 -2.12 -1.54
C TRP A 15 2.55 -2.82 -0.48
N TRP A 16 1.43 -3.45 -0.87
CA TRP A 16 0.50 -4.11 0.04
C TRP A 16 0.95 -5.54 0.33
N SER A 17 1.26 -5.84 1.60
CA SER A 17 1.67 -7.17 2.04
C SER A 17 0.64 -7.81 2.99
N GLU A 18 0.71 -9.14 3.13
CA GLU A 18 -0.13 -9.88 4.08
C GLU A 18 0.11 -9.44 5.53
N ASP A 19 1.35 -9.06 5.88
CA ASP A 19 1.67 -8.54 7.21
C ASP A 19 1.00 -7.18 7.49
N ILE A 20 0.97 -6.29 6.48
CA ILE A 20 0.23 -5.01 6.59
C ILE A 20 -1.27 -5.28 6.73
N ASN A 21 -1.80 -6.30 6.05
CA ASN A 21 -3.20 -6.69 6.16
C ASN A 21 -3.55 -7.15 7.58
N LYS A 22 -2.71 -8.01 8.18
CA LYS A 22 -2.85 -8.47 9.58
C LYS A 22 -2.77 -7.31 10.57
N LEU A 23 -1.73 -6.48 10.48
CA LEU A 23 -1.56 -5.31 11.34
C LEU A 23 -2.72 -4.31 11.20
N ARG A 24 -3.27 -4.16 9.99
CA ARG A 24 -4.45 -3.32 9.76
C ARG A 24 -5.68 -3.90 10.43
N ALA A 25 -5.90 -5.21 10.34
CA ALA A 25 -7.02 -5.88 10.99
C ALA A 25 -6.93 -5.75 12.52
N GLU A 26 -5.74 -5.96 13.10
CA GLU A 26 -5.46 -5.77 14.53
C GLU A 26 -5.66 -4.33 14.96
N SER A 27 -5.11 -3.36 14.23
CA SER A 27 -5.28 -1.93 14.53
C SER A 27 -6.75 -1.52 14.53
N LEU A 28 -7.55 -2.04 13.59
CA LEU A 28 -8.99 -1.80 13.54
C LEU A 28 -9.73 -2.44 14.71
N ARG A 29 -9.35 -3.66 15.14
CA ARG A 29 -9.92 -4.32 16.32
C ARG A 29 -9.62 -3.52 17.58
N ALA A 30 -8.36 -3.15 17.80
CA ALA A 30 -7.92 -2.35 18.94
C ALA A 30 -8.62 -0.97 18.96
N ARG A 31 -8.73 -0.29 17.80
CA ARG A 31 -9.47 0.99 17.71
C ARG A 31 -10.91 0.85 18.16
N ARG A 32 -11.60 -0.19 17.70
CA ARG A 32 -13.01 -0.44 18.07
C ARG A 32 -13.15 -0.74 19.55
N GLN A 33 -12.20 -1.44 20.15
CA GLN A 33 -12.20 -1.73 21.58
C GLN A 33 -12.03 -0.44 22.40
N VAL A 34 -11.03 0.38 22.08
CA VAL A 34 -10.82 1.70 22.70
C VAL A 34 -12.06 2.59 22.59
N GLN A 35 -12.72 2.60 21.43
CA GLN A 35 -13.94 3.41 21.23
C GLN A 35 -15.12 2.94 22.09
N ARG A 36 -15.29 1.62 22.27
CA ARG A 36 -16.38 1.04 23.09
C ARG A 36 -16.14 1.16 24.59
N ASP A 37 -14.87 1.12 24.99
CA ASP A 37 -14.49 1.13 26.41
C ASP A 37 -14.13 2.55 26.91
N ARG A 38 -14.47 3.59 26.15
CA ARG A 38 -14.36 4.98 26.60
C ARG A 38 -15.09 5.18 27.93
N GLY A 39 -14.38 5.73 28.92
CA GLY A 39 -14.91 5.98 30.26
C GLY A 39 -14.82 4.78 31.21
N LYS A 40 -14.32 3.63 30.77
CA LYS A 40 -14.07 2.47 31.65
C LYS A 40 -12.66 2.52 32.26
N PRO A 41 -12.43 1.89 33.42
CA PRO A 41 -11.10 1.89 34.07
C PRO A 41 -9.96 1.37 33.18
N CYS A 42 -10.23 0.41 32.29
CA CYS A 42 -9.23 -0.19 31.40
C CYS A 42 -8.93 0.66 30.15
N PHE A 43 -9.63 1.79 29.93
CA PHE A 43 -9.50 2.61 28.72
C PHE A 43 -8.06 3.01 28.41
N LEU A 44 -7.30 3.44 29.43
CA LEU A 44 -5.92 3.92 29.25
C LEU A 44 -4.99 2.81 28.75
N GLN A 45 -5.12 1.60 29.29
CA GLN A 45 -4.32 0.45 28.86
C GLN A 45 -4.62 0.08 27.41
N LEU A 46 -5.90 0.05 27.04
CA LEU A 46 -6.34 -0.21 25.66
C LEU A 46 -5.85 0.87 24.70
N GLU A 47 -5.82 2.13 25.13
CA GLU A 47 -5.33 3.24 24.33
C GLU A 47 -3.83 3.11 24.04
N VAL A 48 -3.03 2.71 25.04
CA VAL A 48 -1.58 2.44 24.87
C VAL A 48 -1.38 1.32 23.86
N VAL A 49 -2.06 0.18 24.03
CA VAL A 49 -1.98 -0.96 23.09
C VAL A 49 -2.37 -0.54 21.67
N PHE A 50 -3.44 0.24 21.52
CA PHE A 50 -3.85 0.76 20.21
C PHE A 50 -2.78 1.67 19.58
N LYS A 51 -2.16 2.55 20.36
CA LYS A 51 -1.08 3.44 19.89
C LYS A 51 0.12 2.64 19.41
N GLU A 52 0.50 1.57 20.11
CA GLU A 52 1.58 0.66 19.71
C GLU A 52 1.28 -0.07 18.41
N ILE A 53 0.12 -0.74 18.30
CA ILE A 53 -0.29 -1.44 17.08
C ILE A 53 -0.35 -0.47 15.89
N ARG A 54 -0.86 0.75 16.10
CA ARG A 54 -0.90 1.79 15.07
C ARG A 54 0.51 2.24 14.64
N ARG A 55 1.46 2.31 15.57
CA ARG A 55 2.87 2.62 15.27
C ARG A 55 3.49 1.50 14.43
N SER A 56 3.28 0.24 14.81
CA SER A 56 3.75 -0.92 14.06
C SER A 56 3.19 -0.95 12.64
N LEU A 57 1.89 -0.68 12.48
CA LEU A 57 1.27 -0.57 11.16
C LEU A 57 1.89 0.53 10.30
N ARG A 58 2.10 1.73 10.86
CA ARG A 58 2.74 2.84 10.13
C ARG A 58 4.16 2.49 9.70
N LYS A 59 4.94 1.86 10.59
CA LYS A 59 6.29 1.40 10.31
C LYS A 59 6.28 0.37 9.17
N ALA A 60 5.44 -0.66 9.27
CA ALA A 60 5.33 -1.69 8.24
C ALA A 60 4.94 -1.13 6.86
N ILE A 61 4.02 -0.15 6.81
CA ILE A 61 3.67 0.54 5.56
C ILE A 61 4.86 1.32 5.00
N GLY A 62 5.58 2.06 5.85
CA GLY A 62 6.77 2.81 5.45
C GLY A 62 7.85 1.89 4.89
N ASP A 63 8.15 0.81 5.59
CA ASP A 63 9.16 -0.18 5.21
C ASP A 63 8.78 -0.88 3.90
N SER A 64 7.50 -1.25 3.72
CA SER A 64 7.02 -1.88 2.48
C SER A 64 7.13 -0.95 1.29
N LYS A 65 6.72 0.31 1.44
CA LYS A 65 6.88 1.31 0.37
C LYS A 65 8.35 1.53 0.02
N ARG A 66 9.22 1.59 1.04
CA ARG A 66 10.66 1.74 0.84
C ARG A 66 11.25 0.54 0.09
N ARG A 67 10.90 -0.69 0.48
CA ARG A 67 11.34 -1.92 -0.19
C ARG A 67 10.90 -1.94 -1.65
N SER A 68 9.62 -1.73 -1.92
CA SER A 68 9.13 -1.69 -3.30
C SER A 68 9.76 -0.57 -4.14
N TRP A 69 10.15 0.54 -3.53
CA TRP A 69 10.87 1.62 -4.23
C TRP A 69 12.32 1.23 -4.56
N ILE A 70 13.01 0.55 -3.64
CA ILE A 70 14.36 0.03 -3.87
C ILE A 70 14.34 -1.03 -4.97
N GLU A 71 13.43 -2.01 -4.87
CA GLU A 71 13.23 -3.05 -5.89
C GLU A 71 12.99 -2.45 -7.27
N PHE A 72 12.16 -1.39 -7.35
CA PHE A 72 11.92 -0.68 -8.60
C PHE A 72 13.20 0.00 -9.15
N ILE A 73 14.00 0.64 -8.30
CA ILE A 73 15.28 1.25 -8.73
C ILE A 73 16.28 0.19 -9.19
N GLU A 74 16.36 -0.94 -8.49
CA GLU A 74 17.24 -2.06 -8.88
C GLU A 74 16.83 -2.64 -10.24
N GLU A 75 15.53 -2.78 -10.50
CA GLU A 75 15.01 -3.17 -11.81
C GLU A 75 15.41 -2.16 -12.91
N VAL A 76 15.32 -0.85 -12.62
CA VAL A 76 15.78 0.21 -13.55
C VAL A 76 17.27 0.11 -13.87
N ASN A 77 18.09 -0.19 -12.87
CA ASN A 77 19.54 -0.28 -13.06
C ASN A 77 19.92 -1.50 -13.90
N ASN A 78 19.18 -2.60 -13.78
CA ASN A 78 19.39 -3.81 -14.58
C ASN A 78 18.89 -3.64 -16.02
N ASP A 79 17.71 -3.03 -16.19
CA ASP A 79 17.12 -2.73 -17.49
C ASP A 79 16.96 -1.22 -17.68
N ARG A 80 17.95 -0.61 -18.36
CA ARG A 80 17.99 0.84 -18.62
C ARG A 80 16.79 1.37 -19.39
N TRP A 81 16.00 0.54 -20.09
CA TRP A 81 14.95 1.03 -21.02
C TRP A 81 13.64 0.22 -21.07
N GLY A 82 13.44 -0.85 -20.29
CA GLY A 82 12.22 -1.65 -20.36
C GLY A 82 11.08 -1.25 -19.42
N THR A 83 10.86 -2.01 -18.35
CA THR A 83 9.67 -1.87 -17.47
C THR A 83 9.46 -0.47 -16.88
N PRO A 84 10.51 0.24 -16.41
CA PRO A 84 10.33 1.57 -15.83
C PRO A 84 9.88 2.60 -16.85
N TYR A 85 10.43 2.52 -18.07
CA TYR A 85 10.01 3.35 -19.20
C TYR A 85 8.54 3.11 -19.52
N LYS A 86 8.10 1.84 -19.58
CA LYS A 86 6.68 1.49 -19.77
C LYS A 86 5.80 2.08 -18.67
N VAL A 87 6.19 1.98 -17.41
CA VAL A 87 5.43 2.54 -16.27
C VAL A 87 5.32 4.06 -16.34
N VAL A 88 6.42 4.76 -16.69
CA VAL A 88 6.42 6.22 -16.88
C VAL A 88 5.54 6.61 -18.07
N MET A 89 5.65 5.91 -19.19
CA MET A 89 4.87 6.19 -20.40
C MET A 89 3.39 5.87 -20.24
N SER A 90 3.02 4.78 -19.56
CA SER A 90 1.62 4.46 -19.26
C SER A 90 0.95 5.47 -18.33
N LYS A 91 1.72 6.20 -17.52
CA LYS A 91 1.20 7.30 -16.68
C LYS A 91 1.04 8.62 -17.44
N ARG A 92 1.64 8.73 -18.63
CA ARG A 92 1.57 9.93 -19.46
C ARG A 92 0.31 9.85 -20.33
N ASN A 93 -0.80 10.37 -19.84
CA ASN A 93 -2.01 10.51 -20.65
C ASN A 93 -1.69 11.31 -21.93
N GLY A 94 -1.89 10.69 -23.10
CA GLY A 94 -1.73 11.34 -24.41
C GLY A 94 -0.33 11.25 -25.03
N TYR A 95 0.55 10.35 -24.59
CA TYR A 95 1.81 10.15 -25.31
C TYR A 95 1.62 9.38 -26.61
N GLN A 96 1.84 10.05 -27.73
CA GLN A 96 1.99 9.40 -29.04
C GLN A 96 3.41 8.83 -29.12
N GLN A 97 3.52 7.54 -29.46
CA GLN A 97 4.84 6.95 -29.70
C GLN A 97 5.48 7.64 -30.91
N PRO A 98 6.77 7.99 -30.85
CA PRO A 98 7.46 8.50 -32.02
C PRO A 98 7.45 7.41 -33.09
N THR A 99 6.69 7.62 -34.16
CA THR A 99 6.78 6.82 -35.38
C THR A 99 8.14 7.08 -36.00
N CYS A 100 8.86 6.02 -36.39
CA CYS A 100 10.04 6.17 -37.23
C CYS A 100 9.64 6.96 -38.47
N PRO A 101 10.36 8.05 -38.82
CA PRO A 101 10.14 8.70 -40.11
C PRO A 101 10.47 7.67 -41.20
N ASP A 102 9.55 7.49 -42.15
CA ASP A 102 9.79 6.68 -43.34
C ASP A 102 11.10 7.15 -43.97
N GLN A 103 12.06 6.25 -44.09
CA GLN A 103 13.35 6.55 -44.69
C GLN A 103 13.11 6.76 -46.19
N LEU A 104 13.19 8.02 -46.65
CA LEU A 104 13.32 8.39 -48.06
C LEU A 104 14.77 8.21 -48.52
#